data_AF-A0A1A8F537-F1
#
_entry.id   AF-A0A1A8F537-F1
#
_cell.length_a   1.000
_cell.length_b   1.000
_cell.length_c   1.000
_cell.angle_alpha   90.00
_cell.angle_beta   90.00
_cell.angle_gamma   90.00
#
_symmetry.space_group_name_H-M   'P 1'
#
loop_
_entity.id
_entity.type
_entity.pdbx_description
1 polymer ?
#
loop_
_entity_poly.entity_id
_entity_poly.type
_entity_poly.pdbx_seq_one_letter_code
_entity_poly.pdbx_strand_id
1 'polypeptide(L)'
;HHLPQQDRALRDSLPLFLQGLSVASSASQLQSSCLKQQLRSVITRYLDHFLPAAPSTGVVANHPVLVGACEAAPTTQGASLRRTILEVLCERFLQFKSRAPPPRLSSVLMFLLELLRRNGDTDVSLLTLPLPSLLRCLMLVNEPQVRKTSTDALQLVVERCAAAAGGPCMQMISALRLFVEENEGVYDRQVYGVLETVAILDPTVVEALIPSLSLSLRNAEHKRGLGKNITLRSAYVKLLGLLGEGGQAEITSLEGD
;
A
#
# COMPACT_ATOMS: atom_id res chain seq x y z
N HIS A 1 -18.32 8.56 -23.66
CA HIS A 1 -19.35 7.62 -23.17
C HIS A 1 -20.50 8.40 -22.54
N HIS A 2 -21.70 8.33 -23.10
CA HIS A 2 -22.90 8.91 -22.51
C HIS A 2 -23.38 8.03 -21.34
N LEU A 3 -23.16 8.46 -20.10
CA LEU A 3 -23.82 7.85 -18.95
C LEU A 3 -25.33 8.18 -18.97
N PRO A 4 -26.22 7.20 -18.71
CA PRO A 4 -27.64 7.40 -18.46
C PRO A 4 -27.89 8.54 -17.46
N GLN A 5 -29.03 9.24 -17.62
CA GLN A 5 -29.37 10.40 -16.78
C GLN A 5 -29.45 10.05 -15.28
N GLN A 6 -29.87 8.83 -14.94
CA GLN A 6 -29.91 8.32 -13.57
C GLN A 6 -28.49 8.18 -12.98
N ASP A 7 -27.52 7.72 -13.77
CA ASP A 7 -26.13 7.56 -13.31
C ASP A 7 -25.45 8.91 -13.09
N ARG A 8 -25.86 9.97 -13.81
CA ARG A 8 -25.38 11.34 -13.57
C ARG A 8 -25.89 11.87 -12.23
N ALA A 9 -27.19 11.76 -11.95
CA ALA A 9 -27.75 12.23 -10.69
C ALA A 9 -27.17 11.48 -9.48
N LEU A 10 -26.93 10.17 -9.61
CA LEU A 10 -26.25 9.37 -8.59
C LEU A 10 -24.80 9.81 -8.41
N ARG A 11 -24.04 9.97 -9.50
CA ARG A 11 -22.65 10.42 -9.46
C ARG A 11 -22.49 11.79 -8.82
N ASP A 12 -23.39 12.72 -9.15
CA ASP A 12 -23.28 14.12 -8.72
C ASP A 12 -23.74 14.32 -7.25
N SER A 13 -24.64 13.47 -6.74
CA SER A 13 -25.11 13.53 -5.33
C SER A 13 -24.30 12.65 -4.37
N LEU A 14 -23.57 11.65 -4.88
CA LEU A 14 -22.81 10.70 -4.08
C LEU A 14 -21.76 11.33 -3.14
N PRO A 15 -20.94 12.32 -3.56
CA PRO A 15 -19.92 12.89 -2.69
C PRO A 15 -20.47 13.35 -1.33
N LEU A 16 -21.57 14.10 -1.36
CA LEU A 16 -22.25 14.61 -0.16
C LEU A 16 -22.89 13.48 0.65
N PHE A 17 -23.46 12.48 -0.03
CA PHE A 17 -24.04 11.31 0.64
C PHE A 17 -22.98 10.50 1.42
N LEU A 18 -21.81 10.26 0.82
CA LEU A 18 -20.71 9.53 1.47
C LEU A 18 -20.16 10.30 2.67
N GLN A 19 -20.00 11.62 2.54
CA GLN A 19 -19.59 12.49 3.64
C GLN A 19 -20.61 12.44 4.79
N GLY A 20 -21.89 12.64 4.49
CA GLY A 20 -22.97 12.57 5.49
C GLY A 20 -23.05 11.21 6.19
N LEU A 21 -22.93 10.11 5.45
CA LEU A 21 -22.97 8.76 6.00
C LEU A 21 -21.73 8.46 6.87
N SER A 22 -20.55 8.95 6.48
CA SER A 22 -19.33 8.86 7.29
C SER A 22 -19.49 9.56 8.65
N VAL A 23 -20.03 10.78 8.64
CA VAL A 23 -20.31 11.55 9.86
C VAL A 23 -21.32 10.84 10.76
N ALA A 24 -22.45 10.40 10.19
CA ALA A 24 -23.48 9.68 10.93
C ALA A 24 -22.95 8.38 11.56
N SER A 25 -22.09 7.65 10.83
CA SER A 25 -21.49 6.40 11.31
C SER A 25 -20.52 6.59 12.49
N SER A 26 -19.98 7.81 12.65
CA SER A 26 -19.05 8.16 13.73
C SER A 26 -19.77 8.70 14.97
N ALA A 27 -21.01 9.16 14.85
CA ALA A 27 -21.74 9.85 15.93
C ALA A 27 -22.54 8.92 16.87
N SER A 28 -22.88 7.69 16.46
CA SER A 28 -23.77 6.81 17.23
C SER A 28 -23.14 5.44 17.50
N GLN A 29 -22.81 5.11 18.76
CA GLN A 29 -22.17 3.84 19.12
C GLN A 29 -23.01 2.61 18.74
N LEU A 30 -24.34 2.66 18.94
CA LEU A 30 -25.26 1.54 18.70
C LEU A 30 -25.55 1.28 17.21
N GLN A 31 -25.55 2.32 16.36
CA GLN A 31 -25.81 2.20 14.92
C GLN A 31 -24.53 2.23 14.06
N SER A 32 -23.38 2.51 14.68
CA SER A 32 -22.09 2.70 14.00
C SER A 32 -21.70 1.52 13.11
N SER A 33 -21.87 0.28 13.58
CA SER A 33 -21.46 -0.91 12.82
C SER A 33 -22.29 -1.11 11.54
N CYS A 34 -23.62 -0.98 11.66
CA CYS A 34 -24.53 -1.07 10.52
C CYS A 34 -24.25 0.05 9.50
N LEU A 35 -24.13 1.30 9.95
CA LEU A 35 -23.86 2.45 9.08
C LEU A 35 -22.48 2.36 8.43
N LYS A 36 -21.44 1.92 9.15
CA LYS A 36 -20.11 1.65 8.58
C LYS A 36 -20.18 0.58 7.50
N GLN A 37 -20.93 -0.50 7.74
CA GLN A 37 -21.10 -1.56 6.75
C GLN A 37 -21.87 -1.07 5.51
N GLN A 38 -22.88 -0.23 5.68
CA GLN A 38 -23.57 0.42 4.56
C GLN A 38 -22.63 1.33 3.78
N LEU A 39 -21.83 2.15 4.46
CA LEU A 39 -20.83 3.01 3.81
C LEU A 39 -19.85 2.18 2.98
N ARG A 40 -19.29 1.12 3.55
CA ARG A 40 -18.39 0.19 2.86
C ARG A 40 -19.06 -0.48 1.65
N SER A 41 -20.33 -0.87 1.78
CA SER A 41 -21.12 -1.46 0.69
C SER A 41 -21.32 -0.48 -0.46
N VAL A 42 -21.69 0.77 -0.16
CA VAL A 42 -21.86 1.83 -1.17
C VAL A 42 -20.53 2.12 -1.85
N ILE A 43 -19.44 2.35 -1.10
CA ILE A 43 -18.11 2.58 -1.67
C ILE A 43 -17.72 1.44 -2.61
N THR A 44 -17.90 0.18 -2.18
CA THR A 44 -17.60 -1.00 -3.00
C THR A 44 -18.38 -0.96 -4.32
N ARG A 45 -19.70 -0.76 -4.27
CA ARG A 45 -20.55 -0.80 -5.47
C ARG A 45 -20.16 0.28 -6.48
N TYR A 46 -19.85 1.49 -5.99
CA TYR A 46 -19.45 2.58 -6.88
C TYR A 46 -18.06 2.39 -7.47
N LEU A 47 -17.09 1.89 -6.69
CA LEU A 47 -15.78 1.54 -7.23
C LEU A 47 -15.90 0.46 -8.31
N ASP A 48 -16.69 -0.59 -8.07
CA ASP A 48 -16.89 -1.66 -9.04
C ASP A 48 -17.52 -1.15 -10.36
N HIS A 49 -18.56 -0.31 -10.23
CA HIS A 49 -19.33 0.20 -11.36
C HIS A 49 -18.64 1.30 -12.17
N PHE A 50 -17.97 2.27 -11.51
CA PHE A 50 -17.49 3.50 -12.17
C PHE A 50 -15.99 3.54 -12.44
N LEU A 51 -15.17 2.72 -11.78
CA LEU A 51 -13.77 2.64 -12.19
C LEU A 51 -13.70 2.04 -13.62
N PRO A 52 -12.82 2.54 -14.49
CA PRO A 52 -12.76 2.08 -15.87
C PRO A 52 -11.96 0.77 -16.00
N ALA A 53 -12.18 0.04 -17.10
CA ALA A 53 -11.39 -1.15 -17.42
C ALA A 53 -9.92 -0.81 -17.72
N ALA A 54 -9.69 0.28 -18.45
CA ALA A 54 -8.37 0.86 -18.70
C ALA A 54 -8.23 2.20 -17.98
N PRO A 55 -7.11 2.47 -17.31
CA PRO A 55 -6.92 3.70 -16.56
C PRO A 55 -6.84 4.90 -17.52
N SER A 56 -7.51 5.99 -17.15
CA SER A 56 -7.24 7.31 -17.71
C SER A 56 -7.31 8.32 -16.59
N THR A 57 -6.30 9.20 -16.52
CA THR A 57 -6.15 10.14 -15.41
C THR A 57 -7.42 10.95 -15.20
N GLY A 58 -8.02 11.48 -16.27
CA GLY A 58 -9.25 12.27 -16.19
C GLY A 58 -10.48 11.50 -15.68
N VAL A 59 -10.64 10.21 -16.03
CA VAL A 59 -11.80 9.43 -15.56
C VAL A 59 -11.63 9.03 -14.09
N VAL A 60 -10.43 8.59 -13.71
CA VAL A 60 -10.13 8.21 -12.32
C VAL A 60 -10.17 9.42 -11.39
N ALA A 61 -9.59 10.55 -11.81
CA ALA A 61 -9.62 11.83 -11.13
C ALA A 61 -11.02 12.34 -10.78
N ASN A 62 -12.01 12.01 -11.61
CA ASN A 62 -13.39 12.46 -11.46
C ASN A 62 -14.30 11.35 -10.91
N HIS A 63 -13.72 10.27 -10.39
CA HIS A 63 -14.51 9.20 -9.79
C HIS A 63 -15.27 9.73 -8.57
N PRO A 64 -16.59 9.49 -8.45
CA PRO A 64 -17.40 10.17 -7.44
C PRO A 64 -17.00 9.85 -6.00
N VAL A 65 -16.52 8.63 -5.69
CA VAL A 65 -16.00 8.36 -4.33
C VAL A 65 -14.65 9.05 -4.06
N LEU A 66 -13.83 9.30 -5.10
CA LEU A 66 -12.59 10.09 -4.93
C LEU A 66 -12.93 11.56 -4.68
N VAL A 67 -13.87 12.10 -5.46
CA VAL A 67 -14.35 13.48 -5.29
C VAL A 67 -14.93 13.68 -3.88
N GLY A 68 -15.72 12.73 -3.37
CA GLY A 68 -16.24 12.78 -2.00
C GLY A 68 -15.17 12.68 -0.91
N ALA A 69 -14.03 12.05 -1.21
CA ALA A 69 -12.90 11.92 -0.29
C ALA A 69 -12.00 13.16 -0.22
N CYS A 70 -12.06 14.02 -1.24
CA CYS A 70 -11.25 15.22 -1.35
C CYS A 70 -11.97 16.40 -0.69
N GLU A 71 -11.28 17.11 0.19
CA GLU A 71 -11.80 18.30 0.86
C GLU A 71 -10.87 19.48 0.57
N ALA A 72 -11.43 20.68 0.45
CA ALA A 72 -10.63 21.90 0.28
C ALA A 72 -9.77 22.21 1.53
N ALA A 73 -10.26 21.83 2.71
CA ALA A 73 -9.55 21.92 3.98
C ALA A 73 -9.59 20.55 4.68
N PRO A 74 -8.46 20.01 5.17
CA PRO A 74 -8.44 18.72 5.85
C PRO A 74 -9.34 18.72 7.09
N THR A 75 -10.28 17.77 7.17
CA THR A 75 -11.09 17.54 8.38
C THR A 75 -10.89 16.14 8.96
N THR A 76 -11.20 15.98 10.25
CA THR A 76 -11.21 14.67 10.92
C THR A 76 -12.26 13.73 10.33
N GLN A 77 -13.38 14.28 9.87
CA GLN A 77 -14.48 13.53 9.25
C GLN A 77 -14.07 13.01 7.86
N GLY A 78 -13.38 13.85 7.07
CA GLY A 78 -12.81 13.43 5.80
C GLY A 78 -11.75 12.35 5.97
N ALA A 79 -10.90 12.45 7.01
CA ALA A 79 -9.93 11.39 7.32
C ALA A 79 -10.61 10.04 7.64
N SER A 80 -11.76 10.05 8.34
CA SER A 80 -12.56 8.86 8.61
C SER A 80 -13.14 8.24 7.32
N LEU A 81 -13.64 9.06 6.40
CA LEU A 81 -14.12 8.59 5.09
C LEU A 81 -12.96 8.01 4.27
N ARG A 82 -11.82 8.69 4.21
CA ARG A 82 -10.60 8.22 3.51
C ARG A 82 -10.10 6.90 4.07
N ARG A 83 -10.13 6.72 5.39
CA ARG A 83 -9.85 5.43 6.04
C ARG A 83 -10.74 4.32 5.49
N THR A 84 -12.05 4.55 5.50
CA THR A 84 -13.02 3.56 5.01
C THR A 84 -12.79 3.24 3.53
N ILE A 85 -12.46 4.23 2.71
CA ILE A 85 -12.14 4.03 1.29
C ILE A 85 -10.87 3.19 1.12
N LEU A 86 -9.79 3.52 1.85
CA LEU A 86 -8.53 2.76 1.80
C LEU A 86 -8.71 1.32 2.25
N GLU A 87 -9.46 1.08 3.33
CA GLU A 87 -9.80 -0.27 3.79
C GLU A 87 -10.54 -1.05 2.70
N VAL A 88 -11.58 -0.46 2.08
CA VAL A 88 -12.33 -1.11 0.99
C VAL A 88 -11.43 -1.41 -0.21
N LEU A 89 -10.54 -0.48 -0.60
CA LEU A 89 -9.58 -0.69 -1.69
C LEU A 89 -8.65 -1.86 -1.38
N CYS A 90 -8.02 -1.87 -0.21
CA CYS A 90 -7.05 -2.89 0.18
C CYS A 90 -7.68 -4.27 0.33
N GLU A 91 -8.84 -4.35 0.98
CA GLU A 91 -9.51 -5.61 1.26
C GLU A 91 -10.21 -6.23 0.05
N ARG A 92 -10.67 -5.42 -0.92
CA ARG A 92 -11.52 -5.92 -2.02
C ARG A 92 -10.93 -5.77 -3.42
N PHE A 93 -10.17 -4.70 -3.67
CA PHE A 93 -9.75 -4.34 -5.03
C PHE A 93 -8.25 -4.50 -5.27
N LEU A 94 -7.44 -4.54 -4.21
CA LEU A 94 -5.99 -4.79 -4.26
C LEU A 94 -5.60 -6.19 -3.74
N GLN A 95 -6.59 -6.99 -3.35
CA GLN A 95 -6.34 -8.33 -2.83
C GLN A 95 -6.00 -9.31 -3.97
N PHE A 96 -4.81 -9.90 -3.90
CA PHE A 96 -4.39 -10.97 -4.81
C PHE A 96 -5.06 -12.28 -4.38
N LYS A 97 -5.76 -12.94 -5.31
CA LYS A 97 -6.24 -14.30 -5.09
C LYS A 97 -5.12 -15.27 -5.49
N SER A 98 -4.46 -15.84 -4.50
CA SER A 98 -3.20 -16.59 -4.69
C SER A 98 -2.13 -15.69 -5.32
N ARG A 99 -1.78 -15.94 -6.59
CA ARG A 99 -0.77 -15.19 -7.36
C ARG A 99 -1.36 -14.31 -8.46
N ALA A 100 -2.66 -14.41 -8.72
CA ALA A 100 -3.29 -13.64 -9.79
C ALA A 100 -3.54 -12.20 -9.34
N PRO A 101 -3.13 -11.19 -10.14
CA PRO A 101 -3.47 -9.81 -9.86
C PRO A 101 -4.99 -9.61 -9.92
N PRO A 102 -5.56 -8.72 -9.10
CA PRO A 102 -6.98 -8.42 -9.15
C PRO A 102 -7.37 -7.79 -10.49
N PRO A 103 -8.64 -7.93 -10.92
CA PRO A 103 -9.11 -7.30 -12.14
C PRO A 103 -8.94 -5.78 -12.05
N ARG A 104 -8.55 -5.16 -13.18
CA ARG A 104 -8.46 -3.69 -13.31
C ARG A 104 -7.46 -3.06 -12.32
N LEU A 105 -6.45 -3.82 -11.89
CA LEU A 105 -5.41 -3.39 -10.95
C LEU A 105 -4.83 -2.01 -11.29
N SER A 106 -4.51 -1.73 -12.56
CA SER A 106 -3.97 -0.44 -12.98
C SER A 106 -4.91 0.74 -12.68
N SER A 107 -6.22 0.58 -12.89
CA SER A 107 -7.21 1.61 -12.54
C SER A 107 -7.35 1.79 -11.03
N VAL A 108 -7.29 0.71 -10.26
CA VAL A 108 -7.35 0.75 -8.79
C VAL A 108 -6.12 1.42 -8.21
N LEU A 109 -4.92 1.12 -8.72
CA LEU A 109 -3.67 1.76 -8.29
C LEU A 109 -3.64 3.24 -8.67
N MET A 110 -4.14 3.62 -9.85
CA MET A 110 -4.27 5.02 -10.23
C MET A 110 -5.24 5.77 -9.31
N PHE A 111 -6.34 5.11 -8.90
CA PHE A 111 -7.28 5.66 -7.93
C PHE A 111 -6.61 5.89 -6.57
N LEU A 112 -5.89 4.88 -6.07
CA LEU A 112 -5.13 4.98 -4.82
C LEU A 112 -4.10 6.11 -4.87
N LEU A 113 -3.33 6.19 -5.95
CA LEU A 113 -2.33 7.24 -6.14
C LEU A 113 -2.97 8.63 -6.13
N GLU A 114 -4.10 8.81 -6.80
CA GLU A 114 -4.80 10.08 -6.82
C GLU A 114 -5.42 10.43 -5.47
N LEU A 115 -5.96 9.44 -4.75
CA LEU A 115 -6.43 9.60 -3.37
C LEU A 115 -5.30 10.08 -2.45
N LEU A 116 -4.12 9.50 -2.56
CA LEU A 116 -2.95 9.93 -1.80
C LEU A 116 -2.52 11.34 -2.22
N ARG A 117 -2.39 11.63 -3.52
CA ARG A 117 -1.92 12.94 -4.02
C ARG A 117 -2.79 14.11 -3.58
N ARG A 118 -4.12 13.93 -3.55
CA ARG A 118 -5.07 15.00 -3.24
C ARG A 118 -5.28 15.27 -1.76
N ASN A 119 -4.74 14.43 -0.89
CA ASN A 119 -4.96 14.53 0.54
C ASN A 119 -3.63 14.58 1.29
N GLY A 120 -3.55 15.43 2.31
CA GLY A 120 -2.37 15.61 3.15
C GLY A 120 -2.50 14.90 4.50
N ASP A 121 -2.95 13.64 4.51
CA ASP A 121 -3.10 12.87 5.74
C ASP A 121 -1.75 12.68 6.45
N THR A 122 -1.74 12.83 7.78
CA THR A 122 -0.57 12.67 8.65
C THR A 122 -0.69 11.50 9.63
N ASP A 123 -1.87 10.87 9.71
CA ASP A 123 -2.08 9.71 10.57
C ASP A 123 -1.35 8.49 10.00
N VAL A 124 -0.27 8.08 10.67
CA VAL A 124 0.57 6.96 10.26
C VAL A 124 -0.23 5.66 10.13
N SER A 125 -1.25 5.44 10.96
CA SER A 125 -2.08 4.24 10.88
C SER A 125 -2.89 4.19 9.59
N LEU A 126 -3.31 5.35 9.08
CA LEU A 126 -4.01 5.49 7.80
C LEU A 126 -3.04 5.32 6.63
N LEU A 127 -1.89 6.00 6.70
CA LEU A 127 -0.90 6.03 5.62
C LEU A 127 -0.30 4.66 5.32
N THR A 128 -0.16 3.81 6.34
CA THR A 128 0.42 2.47 6.21
C THR A 128 -0.59 1.41 5.73
N LEU A 129 -1.90 1.68 5.71
CA LEU A 129 -2.92 0.75 5.21
C LEU A 129 -2.64 0.15 3.81
N PRO A 130 -2.28 0.95 2.78
CA PRO A 130 -2.01 0.42 1.45
C PRO A 130 -0.68 -0.32 1.32
N LEU A 131 0.22 -0.23 2.31
CA LEU A 131 1.59 -0.71 2.19
C LEU A 131 1.66 -2.22 1.82
N PRO A 132 0.95 -3.15 2.47
CA PRO A 132 1.00 -4.57 2.09
C PRO A 132 0.59 -4.81 0.64
N SER A 133 -0.43 -4.08 0.16
CA SER A 133 -0.91 -4.19 -1.21
C SER A 133 0.10 -3.65 -2.23
N LEU A 134 0.73 -2.52 -1.94
CA LEU A 134 1.74 -1.90 -2.80
C LEU A 134 3.01 -2.77 -2.90
N LEU A 135 3.51 -3.28 -1.78
CA LEU A 135 4.66 -4.18 -1.74
C LEU A 135 4.38 -5.45 -2.55
N ARG A 136 3.18 -6.03 -2.40
CA ARG A 136 2.76 -7.20 -3.17
C ARG A 136 2.65 -6.94 -4.67
N CYS A 137 2.18 -5.75 -5.07
CA CYS A 137 2.17 -5.35 -6.49
C CYS A 137 3.59 -5.28 -7.06
N LEU A 138 4.53 -4.64 -6.35
CA LEU A 138 5.93 -4.54 -6.78
C LEU A 138 6.63 -5.91 -6.85
N MET A 139 6.25 -6.82 -5.96
CA MET A 139 6.81 -8.17 -5.89
C MET A 139 6.29 -9.08 -7.02
N LEU A 140 4.99 -9.06 -7.30
CA LEU A 140 4.33 -10.06 -8.15
C LEU A 140 4.01 -9.59 -9.57
N VAL A 141 4.00 -8.28 -9.84
CA VAL A 141 3.56 -7.74 -11.13
C VAL A 141 4.72 -7.10 -11.89
N ASN A 142 4.95 -7.59 -13.12
CA ASN A 142 6.01 -7.11 -14.00
C ASN A 142 5.54 -6.08 -15.04
N GLU A 143 4.24 -5.78 -15.10
CA GLU A 143 3.67 -4.76 -15.97
C GLU A 143 4.27 -3.38 -15.62
N PRO A 144 4.97 -2.70 -16.56
CA PRO A 144 5.71 -1.47 -16.25
C PRO A 144 4.85 -0.35 -15.66
N GLN A 145 3.63 -0.17 -16.17
CA GLN A 145 2.70 0.85 -15.69
C GLN A 145 2.22 0.58 -14.26
N VAL A 146 1.96 -0.69 -13.92
CA VAL A 146 1.59 -1.08 -12.56
C VAL A 146 2.76 -0.82 -11.62
N ARG A 147 3.97 -1.28 -11.98
CA ARG A 147 5.17 -1.06 -11.17
C ARG A 147 5.40 0.42 -10.91
N LYS A 148 5.37 1.26 -11.96
CA LYS A 148 5.53 2.71 -11.83
C LYS A 148 4.49 3.32 -10.89
N THR A 149 3.20 3.02 -11.09
CA THR A 149 2.12 3.57 -10.27
C THR A 149 2.22 3.11 -8.82
N SER A 150 2.60 1.85 -8.57
CA SER A 150 2.84 1.33 -7.23
C SER A 150 4.05 1.99 -6.56
N THR A 151 5.14 2.24 -7.29
CA THR A 151 6.31 2.95 -6.78
C THR A 151 5.96 4.41 -6.43
N ASP A 152 5.27 5.12 -7.31
CA ASP A 152 4.82 6.51 -7.06
C ASP A 152 3.93 6.58 -5.81
N ALA A 153 3.01 5.62 -5.63
CA ALA A 153 2.14 5.56 -4.46
C ALA A 153 2.92 5.19 -3.18
N LEU A 154 3.88 4.25 -3.29
CA LEU A 154 4.75 3.87 -2.19
C LEU A 154 5.60 5.05 -1.72
N GLN A 155 6.16 5.83 -2.65
CA GLN A 155 6.93 7.04 -2.34
C GLN A 155 6.11 8.02 -1.49
N LEU A 156 4.86 8.32 -1.88
CA LEU A 156 4.00 9.20 -1.10
C LEU A 156 3.71 8.67 0.31
N VAL A 157 3.53 7.35 0.46
CA VAL A 157 3.31 6.72 1.77
C VAL A 157 4.56 6.85 2.64
N VAL A 158 5.73 6.47 2.11
CA VAL A 158 7.00 6.47 2.84
C VAL A 158 7.37 7.89 3.28
N GLU A 159 7.35 8.86 2.37
CA GLU A 159 7.71 10.25 2.66
C GLU A 159 6.81 10.85 3.75
N ARG A 160 5.50 10.58 3.70
CA ARG A 160 4.55 11.09 4.70
C ARG A 160 4.65 10.37 6.03
N CYS A 161 4.90 9.07 6.04
CA CYS A 161 5.17 8.31 7.25
C CYS A 161 6.42 8.81 7.96
N ALA A 162 7.51 9.05 7.20
CA ALA A 162 8.75 9.60 7.74
C ALA A 162 8.52 11.01 8.33
N ALA A 163 7.82 11.88 7.59
CA ALA A 163 7.51 13.24 8.05
C ALA A 163 6.61 13.24 9.32
N ALA A 164 5.64 12.34 9.41
CA ALA A 164 4.72 12.25 10.54
C ALA A 164 5.33 11.59 11.79
N ALA A 165 6.25 10.63 11.61
CA ALA A 165 6.85 9.89 12.72
C ALA A 165 7.99 10.65 13.42
N GLY A 166 8.64 11.61 12.73
CA GLY A 166 9.79 12.35 13.29
C GLY A 166 11.03 11.48 13.49
N GLY A 167 11.11 10.33 12.81
CA GLY A 167 12.13 9.30 12.95
C GLY A 167 11.68 8.01 12.23
N PRO A 168 12.38 6.86 12.44
CA PRO A 168 12.00 5.59 11.81
C PRO A 168 10.56 5.22 12.15
N CYS A 169 9.72 5.05 11.13
CA CYS A 169 8.31 4.79 11.32
C CYS A 169 8.06 3.34 11.79
N MET A 170 7.75 3.16 13.08
CA MET A 170 7.57 1.84 13.68
C MET A 170 6.44 1.01 13.03
N GLN A 171 5.36 1.65 12.60
CA GLN A 171 4.27 0.97 11.89
C GLN A 171 4.72 0.48 10.51
N MET A 172 5.55 1.26 9.81
CA MET A 172 6.14 0.85 8.53
C MET A 172 7.12 -0.31 8.73
N ILE A 173 7.97 -0.25 9.76
CA ILE A 173 8.88 -1.35 10.14
C ILE A 173 8.08 -2.63 10.43
N SER A 174 7.00 -2.53 11.21
CA SER A 174 6.13 -3.66 11.53
C SER A 174 5.49 -4.27 10.27
N ALA A 175 4.95 -3.43 9.39
CA ALA A 175 4.35 -3.88 8.12
C ALA A 175 5.38 -4.51 7.17
N LEU A 176 6.59 -3.96 7.08
CA LEU A 176 7.68 -4.52 6.29
C LEU A 176 8.17 -5.86 6.85
N ARG A 177 8.26 -5.99 8.18
CA ARG A 177 8.61 -7.24 8.85
C ARG A 177 7.57 -8.33 8.55
N LEU A 178 6.28 -8.02 8.68
CA LEU A 178 5.21 -8.95 8.30
C LEU A 178 5.28 -9.34 6.81
N PHE A 179 5.54 -8.36 5.92
CA PHE A 179 5.72 -8.63 4.49
C PHE A 179 6.88 -9.60 4.23
N VAL A 180 7.99 -9.44 4.92
CA VAL A 180 9.15 -10.33 4.83
C VAL A 180 8.75 -11.75 5.30
N GLU A 181 8.23 -11.87 6.53
CA GLU A 181 7.83 -13.15 7.13
C GLU A 181 6.81 -13.93 6.29
N GLU A 182 5.83 -13.25 5.68
CA GLU A 182 4.80 -13.89 4.85
C GLU A 182 5.31 -14.41 3.50
N ASN A 183 6.46 -13.92 3.01
CA ASN A 183 6.93 -14.20 1.65
C ASN A 183 8.26 -14.95 1.59
N GLU A 184 8.93 -15.10 2.72
CA GLU A 184 10.11 -15.94 2.87
C GLU A 184 9.86 -17.41 2.49
N GLY A 185 10.91 -18.05 1.98
CA GLY A 185 10.92 -19.40 1.47
C GLY A 185 10.34 -19.56 0.06
N VAL A 186 9.48 -18.63 -0.38
CA VAL A 186 8.81 -18.68 -1.69
C VAL A 186 9.31 -17.58 -2.63
N TYR A 187 9.49 -16.36 -2.12
CA TYR A 187 9.83 -15.17 -2.90
C TYR A 187 11.08 -14.44 -2.39
N ASP A 188 12.02 -15.18 -1.80
CA ASP A 188 13.21 -14.64 -1.12
C ASP A 188 13.90 -13.51 -1.90
N ARG A 189 14.14 -13.74 -3.21
CA ARG A 189 14.82 -12.75 -4.06
C ARG A 189 13.94 -11.54 -4.38
N GLN A 190 12.65 -11.74 -4.60
CA GLN A 190 11.72 -10.67 -4.90
C GLN A 190 11.46 -9.79 -3.67
N VAL A 191 11.47 -10.36 -2.47
CA VAL A 191 11.42 -9.61 -1.20
C VAL A 191 12.58 -8.61 -1.14
N TYR A 192 13.83 -9.05 -1.37
CA TYR A 192 14.96 -8.13 -1.42
C TYR A 192 14.81 -7.06 -2.51
N GLY A 193 14.36 -7.41 -3.70
CA GLY A 193 14.12 -6.43 -4.77
C GLY A 193 13.07 -5.36 -4.41
N VAL A 194 12.05 -5.72 -3.64
CA VAL A 194 11.08 -4.74 -3.10
C VAL A 194 11.71 -3.89 -2.01
N LEU A 195 12.46 -4.51 -1.09
CA LEU A 195 13.17 -3.77 -0.03
C LEU A 195 14.24 -2.84 -0.57
N GLU A 196 14.87 -3.14 -1.71
CA GLU A 196 15.76 -2.19 -2.40
C GLU A 196 15.02 -0.91 -2.80
N THR A 197 13.76 -1.03 -3.25
CA THR A 197 12.93 0.14 -3.58
C THR A 197 12.62 0.95 -2.32
N VAL A 198 12.34 0.29 -1.20
CA VAL A 198 12.07 0.96 0.09
C VAL A 198 13.35 1.61 0.63
N ALA A 199 14.51 0.96 0.53
CA ALA A 199 15.79 1.47 1.01
C ALA A 199 16.20 2.77 0.32
N ILE A 200 15.84 2.94 -0.96
CA ILE A 200 16.06 4.19 -1.70
C ILE A 200 15.18 5.33 -1.15
N LEU A 201 13.97 5.00 -0.67
CA LEU A 201 13.02 5.99 -0.17
C LEU A 201 13.25 6.35 1.31
N ASP A 202 13.51 5.34 2.14
CA ASP A 202 13.83 5.47 3.56
C ASP A 202 14.73 4.30 3.99
N PRO A 203 16.06 4.49 4.03
CA PRO A 203 16.99 3.43 4.41
C PRO A 203 16.83 3.02 5.88
N THR A 204 16.39 3.94 6.75
CA THR A 204 16.36 3.72 8.21
C THR A 204 15.36 2.63 8.61
N VAL A 205 14.24 2.51 7.89
CA VAL A 205 13.28 1.44 8.16
C VAL A 205 13.75 0.08 7.66
N VAL A 206 14.62 0.04 6.64
CA VAL A 206 15.19 -1.22 6.12
C VAL A 206 16.36 -1.68 6.98
N GLU A 207 17.17 -0.75 7.49
CA GLU A 207 18.21 -1.03 8.49
C GLU A 207 17.63 -1.74 9.73
N ALA A 208 16.46 -1.30 10.20
CA ALA A 208 15.75 -1.93 11.32
C ALA A 208 15.31 -3.39 11.05
N LEU A 209 15.35 -3.86 9.80
CA LEU A 209 15.00 -5.22 9.40
C LEU A 209 16.21 -6.14 9.27
N ILE A 210 17.44 -5.62 9.27
CA ILE A 210 18.68 -6.41 9.09
C ILE A 210 18.69 -7.66 9.99
N PRO A 211 18.43 -7.58 11.32
CA PRO A 211 18.45 -8.78 12.16
C PRO A 211 17.47 -9.87 11.72
N SER A 212 16.28 -9.48 11.27
CA SER A 212 15.26 -10.40 10.77
C SER A 212 15.70 -11.03 9.43
N LEU A 213 16.13 -10.21 8.47
CA LEU A 213 16.54 -10.67 7.14
C LEU A 213 17.75 -11.62 7.20
N SER A 214 18.72 -11.29 8.07
CA SER A 214 19.91 -12.08 8.34
C SER A 214 19.60 -13.43 8.97
N LEU A 215 18.67 -13.47 9.93
CA LEU A 215 18.22 -14.72 10.53
C LEU A 215 17.49 -15.59 9.51
N SER A 216 16.63 -14.99 8.70
CA SER A 216 15.84 -15.69 7.70
C SER A 216 16.67 -16.28 6.58
N LEU A 217 17.69 -15.55 6.10
CA LEU A 217 18.68 -16.06 5.15
C LEU A 217 19.36 -17.32 5.69
N ARG A 218 19.92 -17.25 6.91
CA ARG A 218 20.62 -18.39 7.55
C ARG A 218 19.68 -19.58 7.78
N ASN A 219 18.43 -19.31 8.18
CA ASN A 219 17.39 -20.33 8.32
C ASN A 219 17.05 -21.00 6.98
N ALA A 220 16.97 -20.24 5.89
CA ALA A 220 16.70 -20.77 4.56
C ALA A 220 17.87 -21.65 4.06
N GLU A 221 19.11 -21.25 4.32
CA GLU A 221 20.31 -22.05 4.02
C GLU A 221 20.33 -23.35 4.83
N HIS A 222 20.07 -23.27 6.14
CA HIS A 222 20.04 -24.43 7.02
C HIS A 222 18.94 -25.44 6.62
N LYS A 223 17.71 -24.97 6.40
CA LYS A 223 16.56 -25.83 6.04
C LYS A 223 16.76 -26.54 4.70
N ARG A 224 17.43 -25.89 3.73
CA ARG A 224 17.67 -26.50 2.41
C ARG A 224 18.80 -27.54 2.47
N GLY A 225 19.73 -27.44 3.43
CA GLY A 225 20.82 -28.40 3.58
C GLY A 225 21.84 -28.40 2.42
N LEU A 226 21.72 -27.45 1.50
CA LEU A 226 22.55 -27.34 0.29
C LEU A 226 23.76 -26.41 0.48
N GLY A 227 24.04 -25.97 1.71
CA GLY A 227 25.07 -24.98 2.01
C GLY A 227 24.65 -23.56 1.64
N LYS A 228 25.64 -22.69 1.40
CA LYS A 228 25.45 -21.25 1.16
C LYS A 228 24.69 -20.99 -0.14
N ASN A 229 23.66 -20.17 -0.09
CA ASN A 229 22.91 -19.78 -1.28
C ASN A 229 23.52 -18.51 -1.88
N ILE A 230 24.51 -18.67 -2.76
CA ILE A 230 25.27 -17.55 -3.35
C ILE A 230 24.36 -16.52 -4.00
N THR A 231 23.33 -16.96 -4.73
CA THR A 231 22.40 -16.03 -5.40
C THR A 231 21.60 -15.21 -4.39
N LEU A 232 21.15 -15.83 -3.30
CA LEU A 232 20.37 -15.14 -2.28
C LEU A 232 21.26 -14.22 -1.41
N ARG A 233 22.45 -14.68 -1.03
CA ARG A 233 23.47 -13.86 -0.37
C ARG A 233 23.84 -12.64 -1.20
N SER A 234 24.08 -12.81 -2.51
CA SER A 234 24.39 -11.68 -3.41
C SER A 234 23.25 -10.66 -3.49
N ALA A 235 22.00 -11.11 -3.53
CA ALA A 235 20.85 -10.21 -3.49
C ALA A 235 20.74 -9.47 -2.15
N TYR A 236 21.01 -10.15 -1.03
CA TYR A 236 21.01 -9.51 0.29
C TYR A 236 22.16 -8.51 0.45
N VAL A 237 23.38 -8.86 0.03
CA VAL A 237 24.54 -7.95 0.03
C VAL A 237 24.27 -6.71 -0.82
N LYS A 238 23.61 -6.86 -1.98
CA LYS A 238 23.18 -5.74 -2.80
C LYS A 238 22.21 -4.80 -2.06
N LEU A 239 21.23 -5.36 -1.33
CA LEU A 239 20.34 -4.58 -0.49
C LEU A 239 21.10 -3.85 0.62
N LEU A 240 21.97 -4.55 1.35
CA LEU A 240 22.80 -3.98 2.42
C LEU A 240 23.69 -2.84 1.92
N GLY A 241 24.22 -2.96 0.70
CA GLY A 241 25.02 -1.91 0.06
C GLY A 241 24.26 -0.60 -0.18
N LEU A 242 22.93 -0.65 -0.32
CA LEU A 242 22.09 0.56 -0.42
C LEU A 242 21.95 1.29 0.93
N LEU A 243 22.22 0.62 2.05
CA LEU A 243 22.12 1.18 3.40
C LEU A 243 23.42 1.88 3.84
N GLY A 244 24.47 1.88 3.00
CA GLY A 244 25.75 2.50 3.33
C GLY A 244 26.36 1.91 4.61
N GLU A 245 26.72 2.77 5.56
CA GLU A 245 27.33 2.35 6.83
C GLU A 245 26.42 1.40 7.64
N GLY A 246 25.10 1.58 7.57
CA GLY A 246 24.13 0.75 8.29
C GLY A 246 24.14 -0.72 7.86
N GLY A 247 24.55 -1.03 6.63
CA GLY A 247 24.66 -2.38 6.10
C GLY A 247 26.04 -3.03 6.22
N GLN A 248 27.10 -2.24 6.43
CA GLN A 248 28.49 -2.70 6.27
C GLN A 248 28.91 -3.77 7.29
N ALA A 249 28.40 -3.68 8.52
CA ALA A 249 28.68 -4.68 9.56
C ALA A 249 28.17 -6.07 9.15
N GLU A 250 26.97 -6.14 8.60
CA GLU A 250 26.38 -7.42 8.17
C GLU A 250 27.07 -7.95 6.90
N ILE A 251 27.47 -7.08 5.97
CA ILE A 251 28.24 -7.51 4.78
C ILE A 251 29.53 -8.23 5.21
N THR A 252 30.30 -7.62 6.11
CA THR A 252 31.53 -8.23 6.66
C THR A 252 31.24 -9.56 7.35
N SER A 253 30.13 -9.65 8.10
CA SER A 253 29.71 -10.90 8.75
C SER A 253 29.41 -12.00 7.72
N LEU A 254 28.73 -11.68 6.62
CA LEU A 254 28.35 -12.65 5.59
C LEU A 254 29.55 -13.13 4.74
N GLU A 255 30.60 -12.32 4.63
CA GLU A 255 31.87 -12.69 3.99
C GLU A 255 32.73 -13.59 4.89
N GLY A 256 32.65 -13.39 6.21
CA GLY A 256 33.30 -14.23 7.22
C GLY A 256 32.62 -15.58 7.44
N ASP A 257 31.29 -15.66 7.28
CA ASP A 257 30.47 -16.88 7.35
C ASP A 257 30.68 -17.78 6.14
#